data_AF-A0A0G0IRZ5-F1
#
_entry.id   AF-A0A0G0IRZ5-F1
#
_cell.length_a   1.000
_cell.length_b   1.000
_cell.length_c   1.000
_cell.angle_alpha   90.00
_cell.angle_beta   90.00
_cell.angle_gamma   90.00
#
_symmetry.space_group_name_H-M   'P 1'
#
loop_
_entity.id
_entity.type
_entity.pdbx_description
1 polymer ?
#
loop_
_entity_poly.entity_id
_entity_poly.type
_entity_poly.pdbx_seq_one_letter_code
_entity_poly.pdbx_strand_id
1 'polypeptide(L)'
;MTKKNKKTIIFEIVPKIHRVNLDLMKKTVYSQKFQSDIKKIRNIFNINKDGFQSGQECDLWHKKMVLQTDIDMENKNYLKALKNIEIKLKKGLYKKFSDYRLEKTQVNNSYIRLNHFDQELNDTVKNNKLPIHFKENVRKYIFFNDITAPSANHSIAFDCDKEYISVAVYNKPTRDEWKMIKEEVEMHLKFIKNKKFKFLSHCHYPLGDVEMHPMNKFNENVKLMKLSKKKNMVINDEEGDYKWKDQDVATEFLPEDATKSDVDKFIPNMRKIRSRMNKLSKTS
;
A
#
# COMPACT_ATOMS: atom_id res chain seq x y z
N MET A 1 -13.50 25.90 32.25
CA MET A 1 -12.95 24.55 31.94
C MET A 1 -12.67 24.45 30.44
N THR A 2 -11.40 24.60 30.05
CA THR A 2 -10.96 24.56 28.65
C THR A 2 -10.80 23.11 28.18
N LYS A 3 -11.63 22.68 27.21
CA LYS A 3 -11.38 21.45 26.45
C LYS A 3 -10.21 21.69 25.50
N LYS A 4 -9.01 21.34 25.93
CA LYS A 4 -7.80 21.27 25.08
C LYS A 4 -8.04 20.22 23.99
N ASN A 5 -8.16 20.63 22.73
CA ASN A 5 -7.97 19.73 21.59
C ASN A 5 -6.48 19.38 21.50
N LYS A 6 -6.10 18.25 22.12
CA LYS A 6 -4.77 17.66 21.93
C LYS A 6 -4.63 17.28 20.45
N LYS A 7 -3.65 17.87 19.76
CA LYS A 7 -3.15 17.31 18.50
C LYS A 7 -2.71 15.88 18.83
N THR A 8 -3.40 14.87 18.31
CA THR A 8 -2.93 13.49 18.38
C THR A 8 -1.63 13.44 17.58
N ILE A 9 -0.51 13.34 18.27
CA ILE A 9 0.81 13.25 17.66
C ILE A 9 0.91 11.84 17.08
N ILE A 10 1.56 11.65 15.92
CA ILE A 10 1.86 10.33 15.33
C ILE A 10 2.44 9.35 16.38
N PHE A 11 3.22 9.89 17.32
CA PHE A 11 3.74 9.21 18.51
C PHE A 11 2.69 8.56 19.43
N GLU A 12 1.41 8.96 19.39
CA GLU A 12 0.35 8.38 20.22
C GLU A 12 -0.50 7.33 19.48
N ILE A 13 -0.49 7.32 18.15
CA ILE A 13 -1.35 6.47 17.30
C ILE A 13 -0.67 5.13 17.00
N VAL A 14 0.60 5.17 16.58
CA VAL A 14 1.38 3.95 16.28
C VAL A 14 1.48 3.02 17.49
N PRO A 15 1.73 3.49 18.72
CA PRO A 15 1.76 2.60 19.88
C PRO A 15 0.40 1.97 20.22
N LYS A 16 -0.72 2.65 19.92
CA LYS A 16 -2.06 2.10 20.16
C LYS A 16 -2.39 0.98 19.19
N ILE A 17 -2.12 1.17 17.89
CA ILE A 17 -2.30 0.13 16.87
C ILE A 17 -1.40 -1.06 17.15
N HIS A 18 -0.11 -0.78 17.39
CA HIS A 18 0.85 -1.82 17.74
C HIS A 18 0.39 -2.62 18.96
N ARG A 19 -0.13 -1.96 20.00
CA ARG A 19 -0.65 -2.64 21.19
C ARG A 19 -1.83 -3.55 20.88
N VAL A 20 -2.81 -3.08 20.12
CA VAL A 20 -3.96 -3.92 19.69
C VAL A 20 -3.48 -5.13 18.88
N ASN A 21 -2.57 -4.91 17.94
CA ASN A 21 -2.00 -5.98 17.12
C ASN A 21 -1.17 -6.95 17.96
N LEU A 22 -0.45 -6.46 18.97
CA LEU A 22 0.31 -7.28 19.90
C LEU A 22 -0.59 -8.12 20.79
N ASP A 23 -1.70 -7.56 21.28
CA ASP A 23 -2.69 -8.30 22.07
C ASP A 23 -3.35 -9.39 21.22
N LEU A 24 -3.66 -9.11 19.95
CA LEU A 24 -4.12 -10.10 18.99
C LEU A 24 -3.09 -11.21 18.78
N MET A 25 -1.82 -10.86 18.56
CA MET A 25 -0.76 -11.85 18.37
C MET A 25 -0.56 -12.72 19.61
N LYS A 26 -0.50 -12.12 20.80
CA LYS A 26 -0.41 -12.84 22.09
C LYS A 26 -1.56 -13.83 22.23
N LYS A 27 -2.80 -13.39 22.01
CA LYS A 27 -3.98 -14.26 22.06
C LYS A 27 -3.85 -15.44 21.10
N THR A 28 -3.38 -15.19 19.87
CA THR A 28 -3.19 -16.23 18.87
C THR A 28 -2.09 -17.22 19.26
N VAL A 29 -0.95 -16.73 19.76
CA VAL A 29 0.20 -17.55 20.22
C VAL A 29 -0.17 -18.50 21.34
N TYR A 30 -1.05 -18.08 22.26
CA TYR A 30 -1.54 -18.94 23.34
C TYR A 30 -2.60 -19.95 22.91
N SER A 31 -3.08 -19.90 21.66
CA SER A 31 -4.05 -20.86 21.16
C SER A 31 -3.38 -22.21 20.82
N GLN A 32 -4.00 -23.31 21.25
CA GLN A 32 -3.50 -24.66 20.95
C GLN A 32 -3.41 -24.94 19.46
N LYS A 33 -4.34 -24.39 18.67
CA LYS A 33 -4.36 -24.52 17.22
C LYS A 33 -3.09 -23.92 16.61
N PHE A 34 -2.80 -22.66 16.93
CA PHE A 34 -1.60 -21.99 16.43
C PHE A 34 -0.33 -22.72 16.86
N GLN A 35 -0.23 -23.16 18.12
CA GLN A 35 0.93 -23.92 18.59
C GLN A 35 1.13 -25.24 17.83
N SER A 36 0.03 -25.93 17.49
CA SER A 36 0.06 -27.13 16.65
C SER A 36 0.55 -26.83 15.25
N ASP A 37 0.06 -25.75 14.63
CA ASP A 37 0.49 -25.29 13.30
C ASP A 37 2.00 -24.95 13.31
N ILE A 38 2.47 -24.18 14.29
CA ILE A 38 3.89 -23.83 14.43
C ILE A 38 4.76 -25.07 14.61
N LYS A 39 4.34 -26.03 15.44
CA LYS A 39 5.08 -27.28 15.65
C LYS A 39 5.20 -28.08 14.36
N LYS A 40 4.15 -28.16 13.55
CA LYS A 40 4.17 -28.84 12.25
C LYS A 40 5.16 -28.17 11.29
N ILE A 41 5.10 -26.84 11.16
CA ILE A 41 6.02 -26.10 10.29
C ILE A 41 7.46 -26.33 10.73
N ARG A 42 7.75 -26.16 12.03
CA ARG A 42 9.10 -26.39 12.56
C ARG A 42 9.61 -27.79 12.26
N ASN A 43 8.77 -28.80 12.41
CA ASN A 43 9.12 -30.18 12.07
C ASN A 43 9.41 -30.38 10.56
N ILE A 44 8.56 -29.84 9.68
CA ILE A 44 8.73 -29.97 8.22
C ILE A 44 10.07 -29.35 7.78
N PHE A 45 10.43 -28.21 8.39
CA PHE A 45 11.57 -27.41 7.99
C PHE A 45 12.81 -27.62 8.86
N ASN A 46 12.80 -28.62 9.73
CA ASN A 46 13.89 -28.94 10.67
C ASN A 46 14.36 -27.71 11.48
N ILE A 47 13.41 -26.92 11.95
CA ILE A 47 13.64 -25.81 12.87
C ILE A 47 13.43 -26.36 14.28
N ASN A 48 14.31 -26.01 15.20
CA ASN A 48 14.22 -26.44 16.60
C ASN A 48 12.86 -26.06 17.20
N LYS A 49 12.39 -26.87 18.16
CA LYS A 49 11.10 -26.65 18.83
C LYS A 49 10.99 -25.26 19.45
N ASP A 50 12.11 -24.72 19.91
CA ASP A 50 12.20 -23.40 20.54
C ASP A 50 12.67 -22.29 19.58
N GLY A 51 12.73 -22.58 18.28
CA GLY A 51 13.32 -21.68 17.29
C GLY A 51 14.86 -21.71 17.30
N PHE A 52 15.45 -20.87 16.47
CA PHE A 52 16.88 -20.57 16.43
C PHE A 52 17.30 -19.76 17.65
N GLN A 53 18.48 -20.03 18.17
CA GLN A 53 19.04 -19.30 19.31
C GLN A 53 19.72 -17.99 18.88
N SER A 54 20.07 -17.86 17.60
CA SER A 54 20.76 -16.68 17.07
C SER A 54 20.38 -16.39 15.62
N GLY A 55 20.60 -15.14 15.20
CA GLY A 55 20.46 -14.76 13.79
C GLY A 55 21.39 -15.55 12.86
N GLN A 56 22.59 -15.91 13.33
CA GLN A 56 23.55 -16.71 12.54
C GLN A 56 23.02 -18.10 12.22
N GLU A 57 22.37 -18.76 13.18
CA GLU A 57 21.75 -20.07 12.97
C GLU A 57 20.60 -19.98 11.94
N CYS A 58 19.78 -18.94 12.05
CA CYS A 58 18.73 -18.63 11.08
C CYS A 58 19.29 -18.39 9.67
N ASP A 59 20.38 -17.64 9.55
CA ASP A 59 21.04 -17.33 8.28
C ASP A 59 21.62 -18.60 7.63
N LEU A 60 22.24 -19.48 8.43
CA LEU A 60 22.74 -20.77 7.96
C LEU A 60 21.60 -21.68 7.49
N TRP A 61 20.51 -21.74 8.25
CA TRP A 61 19.30 -22.45 7.83
C TRP A 61 18.76 -21.87 6.51
N HIS A 62 18.67 -20.55 6.38
CA HIS A 62 18.18 -19.91 5.16
C HIS A 62 19.06 -20.25 3.94
N LYS A 63 20.38 -20.14 4.08
CA LYS A 63 21.33 -20.54 3.02
C LYS A 63 21.16 -22.01 2.63
N LYS A 64 21.00 -22.90 3.61
CA LYS A 64 20.74 -24.33 3.37
C LYS A 64 19.43 -24.53 2.60
N MET A 65 18.39 -23.79 2.94
CA MET A 65 17.09 -23.86 2.27
C MET A 65 17.12 -23.32 0.85
N VAL A 66 17.90 -22.25 0.58
CA VAL A 66 18.16 -21.75 -0.77
C VAL A 66 18.87 -22.81 -1.59
N LEU A 67 19.96 -23.38 -1.09
CA LEU A 67 20.70 -24.45 -1.79
C LEU A 67 19.81 -25.66 -2.07
N GLN A 68 18.96 -26.06 -1.13
CA GLN A 68 17.99 -27.14 -1.36
C GLN A 68 16.96 -26.78 -2.42
N THR A 69 16.49 -25.53 -2.43
CA THR A 69 15.59 -25.03 -3.46
C THR A 69 16.23 -25.09 -4.85
N ASP A 70 17.52 -24.76 -4.95
CA ASP A 70 18.26 -24.88 -6.22
C ASP A 70 18.33 -26.33 -6.69
N ILE A 71 18.61 -27.27 -5.79
CA ILE A 71 18.56 -28.72 -6.08
C ILE A 71 17.15 -29.15 -6.52
N ASP A 72 16.11 -28.67 -5.85
CA ASP A 72 14.72 -28.96 -6.20
C ASP A 72 14.36 -28.41 -7.59
N MET A 73 14.93 -27.26 -7.98
CA MET A 73 14.77 -26.70 -9.33
C MET A 73 15.47 -27.54 -10.41
N GLU A 74 16.53 -28.27 -10.05
CA GLU A 74 17.21 -29.22 -10.94
C GLU A 74 16.56 -30.62 -10.93
N ASN A 75 15.56 -30.86 -10.08
CA ASN A 75 14.91 -32.15 -9.93
C ASN A 75 14.20 -32.59 -11.23
N LYS A 76 14.52 -33.79 -11.74
CA LYS A 76 13.94 -34.33 -12.98
C LYS A 76 12.40 -34.38 -12.97
N ASN A 77 11.78 -34.67 -11.83
CA ASN A 77 10.32 -34.72 -11.72
C ASN A 77 9.71 -33.31 -11.74
N TYR A 78 10.34 -32.35 -11.08
CA TYR A 78 9.96 -30.94 -11.14
C TYR A 78 10.06 -30.42 -12.58
N LEU A 79 11.20 -30.63 -13.24
CA LEU A 79 11.42 -30.25 -14.63
C LEU A 79 10.42 -30.93 -15.59
N LYS A 80 10.10 -32.21 -15.35
CA LYS A 80 9.07 -32.93 -16.12
C LYS A 80 7.68 -32.33 -15.90
N ALA A 81 7.34 -31.97 -14.67
CA ALA A 81 6.07 -31.31 -14.37
C ALA A 81 5.96 -29.94 -15.05
N LEU A 82 7.03 -29.12 -14.99
CA LEU A 82 7.08 -27.84 -15.70
C LEU A 82 6.95 -28.02 -17.22
N LYS A 83 7.68 -28.98 -17.80
CA LYS A 83 7.59 -29.28 -19.24
C LYS A 83 6.18 -29.70 -19.65
N ASN A 84 5.49 -30.49 -18.83
CA ASN A 84 4.10 -30.87 -19.08
C ASN A 84 3.17 -29.65 -19.07
N ILE A 85 3.34 -28.72 -18.13
CA ILE A 85 2.58 -27.46 -18.08
C ILE A 85 2.83 -26.64 -19.35
N GLU A 86 4.07 -26.51 -19.80
CA GLU A 86 4.40 -25.80 -21.03
C GLU A 86 3.76 -26.43 -22.27
N ILE A 87 3.76 -27.77 -22.36
CA ILE A 87 3.10 -28.49 -23.46
C ILE A 87 1.59 -28.22 -23.44
N LYS A 88 0.96 -28.27 -22.26
CA LYS A 88 -0.47 -27.96 -22.11
C LYS A 88 -0.79 -26.52 -22.55
N LEU A 89 0.07 -25.57 -22.20
CA LEU A 89 -0.05 -24.17 -22.59
C LEU A 89 0.05 -23.99 -24.11
N LYS A 90 1.08 -24.57 -24.74
CA LYS A 90 1.29 -24.51 -26.20
C LYS A 90 0.15 -25.15 -26.99
N LYS A 91 -0.44 -26.22 -26.45
CA LYS A 91 -1.60 -26.91 -27.05
C LYS A 91 -2.94 -26.22 -26.77
N GLY A 92 -2.96 -25.08 -26.07
CA GLY A 92 -4.19 -24.36 -25.74
C GLY A 92 -5.12 -25.12 -24.79
N LEU A 93 -4.59 -26.03 -23.96
CA LEU A 93 -5.40 -26.85 -23.06
C LEU A 93 -5.92 -26.09 -21.83
N TYR A 94 -5.41 -24.89 -21.57
CA TYR A 94 -5.94 -24.00 -20.54
C TYR A 94 -7.00 -23.07 -21.13
N LYS A 95 -8.22 -23.14 -20.58
CA LYS A 95 -9.33 -22.25 -20.98
C LYS A 95 -9.12 -20.81 -20.49
N LYS A 96 -8.44 -20.63 -19.36
CA LYS A 96 -8.10 -19.32 -18.79
C LYS A 96 -6.62 -19.28 -18.41
N PHE A 97 -6.01 -18.10 -18.57
CA PHE A 97 -4.61 -17.90 -18.16
C PHE A 97 -4.40 -18.04 -16.64
N SER A 98 -5.45 -17.82 -15.84
CA SER A 98 -5.46 -18.09 -14.40
C SER A 98 -5.17 -19.54 -14.07
N ASP A 99 -5.65 -20.48 -14.89
CA ASP A 99 -5.58 -21.92 -14.62
C ASP A 99 -4.15 -22.41 -14.82
N TYR A 100 -3.48 -21.90 -15.87
CA TYR A 100 -2.04 -22.09 -16.08
C TYR A 100 -1.22 -21.55 -14.89
N ARG A 101 -1.51 -20.32 -14.45
CA ARG A 101 -0.81 -19.71 -13.29
C ARG A 101 -1.01 -20.54 -12.02
N LEU A 102 -2.21 -21.08 -11.82
CA LEU A 102 -2.55 -21.88 -10.66
C LEU A 102 -1.79 -23.21 -10.67
N GLU A 103 -1.79 -23.96 -11.77
CA GLU A 103 -1.05 -25.23 -11.88
C GLU A 103 0.47 -25.01 -11.73
N LYS A 104 1.02 -23.94 -12.35
CA LYS A 104 2.43 -23.57 -12.19
C LYS A 104 2.77 -23.24 -10.73
N THR A 105 1.90 -22.49 -10.05
CA THR A 105 2.08 -22.17 -8.62
C THR A 105 2.02 -23.43 -7.77
N GLN A 106 1.09 -24.35 -8.05
CA GLN A 106 0.98 -25.63 -7.34
C GLN A 106 2.24 -26.48 -7.49
N VAL A 107 2.79 -26.59 -8.71
CA VAL A 107 4.05 -27.31 -8.94
C VAL A 107 5.19 -26.64 -8.19
N ASN A 108 5.35 -25.32 -8.31
CA ASN A 108 6.38 -24.60 -7.57
C ASN A 108 6.27 -24.80 -6.06
N ASN A 109 5.07 -24.73 -5.50
CA ASN A 109 4.86 -24.92 -4.07
C ASN A 109 5.08 -26.37 -3.61
N SER A 110 4.87 -27.34 -4.50
CA SER A 110 5.07 -28.76 -4.19
C SER A 110 6.54 -29.15 -4.15
N TYR A 111 7.38 -28.55 -5.00
CA TYR A 111 8.77 -28.95 -5.18
C TYR A 111 9.75 -27.97 -4.53
N ILE A 112 9.48 -26.66 -4.54
CA ILE A 112 10.42 -25.66 -4.01
C ILE A 112 10.18 -25.44 -2.52
N ARG A 113 11.13 -25.87 -1.70
CA ARG A 113 11.07 -25.78 -0.23
C ARG A 113 10.81 -24.38 0.31
N LEU A 114 11.45 -23.34 -0.21
CA LEU A 114 11.21 -21.97 0.26
C LEU A 114 9.79 -21.47 -0.06
N ASN A 115 9.24 -21.88 -1.20
CA ASN A 115 7.87 -21.54 -1.57
C ASN A 115 6.88 -22.28 -0.66
N HIS A 116 7.16 -23.56 -0.37
CA HIS A 116 6.36 -24.33 0.58
C HIS A 116 6.37 -23.68 1.97
N PHE A 117 7.54 -23.23 2.46
CA PHE A 117 7.63 -22.50 3.72
C PHE A 117 6.79 -21.22 3.72
N ASP A 118 6.87 -20.44 2.64
CA ASP A 118 6.09 -19.21 2.50
C ASP A 118 4.57 -19.47 2.42
N GLN A 119 4.16 -20.58 1.80
CA GLN A 119 2.78 -21.03 1.79
C GLN A 119 2.30 -21.41 3.19
N GLU A 120 3.06 -22.23 3.92
CA GLU A 120 2.73 -22.63 5.29
C GLU A 120 2.57 -21.42 6.22
N LEU A 121 3.37 -20.36 6.02
CA LEU A 121 3.19 -19.08 6.70
C LEU A 121 1.84 -18.43 6.34
N ASN A 122 1.51 -18.32 5.05
CA ASN A 122 0.25 -17.73 4.60
C ASN A 122 -0.96 -18.51 5.13
N ASP A 123 -0.89 -19.84 5.10
CA ASP A 123 -1.94 -20.73 5.56
C ASP A 123 -2.09 -20.64 7.08
N THR A 124 -0.99 -20.55 7.84
CA THR A 124 -1.04 -20.32 9.29
C THR A 124 -1.73 -19.00 9.63
N VAL A 125 -1.36 -17.91 8.95
CA VAL A 125 -1.98 -16.59 9.12
C VAL A 125 -3.49 -16.66 8.84
N LYS A 126 -3.87 -17.25 7.71
CA LYS A 126 -5.26 -17.40 7.29
C LYS A 126 -6.08 -18.29 8.24
N ASN A 127 -5.54 -19.45 8.61
CA ASN A 127 -6.21 -20.44 9.46
C ASN A 127 -6.44 -19.93 10.89
N ASN A 128 -5.61 -18.99 11.34
CA ASN A 128 -5.72 -18.34 12.64
C ASN A 128 -6.41 -16.96 12.55
N LYS A 129 -7.04 -16.64 11.41
CA LYS A 129 -7.80 -15.40 11.17
C LYS A 129 -6.98 -14.13 11.43
N LEU A 130 -5.66 -14.21 11.23
CA LEU A 130 -4.78 -13.05 11.28
C LEU A 130 -4.83 -12.32 9.93
N PRO A 131 -4.78 -10.98 9.93
CA PRO A 131 -4.57 -10.21 8.71
C PRO A 131 -3.23 -10.55 8.04
N ILE A 132 -3.16 -10.49 6.71
CA ILE A 132 -1.98 -10.93 5.94
C ILE A 132 -0.66 -10.23 6.34
N HIS A 133 -0.73 -8.98 6.80
CA HIS A 133 0.44 -8.22 7.23
C HIS A 133 1.11 -8.74 8.52
N PHE A 134 0.49 -9.70 9.23
CA PHE A 134 1.11 -10.42 10.35
C PHE A 134 2.08 -11.52 9.91
N LYS A 135 2.18 -11.83 8.62
CA LYS A 135 3.01 -12.92 8.11
C LYS A 135 4.45 -12.87 8.60
N GLU A 136 5.07 -11.69 8.61
CA GLU A 136 6.44 -11.53 9.09
C GLU A 136 6.56 -11.75 10.60
N ASN A 137 5.54 -11.38 11.38
CA ASN A 137 5.51 -11.65 12.82
C ASN A 137 5.30 -13.12 13.14
N VAL A 138 4.48 -13.82 12.34
CA VAL A 138 4.35 -15.28 12.42
C VAL A 138 5.68 -15.96 12.07
N ARG A 139 6.37 -15.48 11.03
CA ARG A 139 7.71 -15.96 10.67
C ARG A 139 8.72 -15.75 11.81
N LYS A 140 8.77 -14.55 12.40
CA LYS A 140 9.61 -14.27 13.58
C LYS A 140 9.27 -15.17 14.75
N TYR A 141 8.00 -15.44 14.99
CA TYR A 141 7.60 -16.38 16.03
C TYR A 141 8.09 -17.81 15.72
N ILE A 142 7.96 -18.29 14.49
CA ILE A 142 8.49 -19.61 14.08
C ILE A 142 10.00 -19.69 14.25
N PHE A 143 10.72 -18.63 13.91
CA PHE A 143 12.18 -18.62 13.97
C PHE A 143 12.74 -18.36 15.36
N PHE A 144 12.12 -17.55 16.21
CA PHE A 144 12.76 -17.09 17.44
C PHE A 144 11.83 -17.16 18.66
N ASN A 145 10.59 -17.65 18.52
CA ASN A 145 9.53 -17.52 19.53
C ASN A 145 9.20 -16.06 19.91
N ASP A 146 9.62 -15.10 19.08
CA ASP A 146 9.41 -13.69 19.33
C ASP A 146 7.96 -13.28 19.08
N ILE A 147 7.25 -12.91 20.15
CA ILE A 147 5.90 -12.36 20.05
C ILE A 147 5.99 -10.87 19.71
N THR A 148 6.00 -10.58 18.42
CA THR A 148 5.98 -9.23 17.87
C THR A 148 4.70 -8.98 17.07
N ALA A 149 4.39 -7.72 16.76
CA ALA A 149 3.23 -7.40 15.94
C ALA A 149 3.50 -6.21 15.00
N PRO A 150 2.73 -6.09 13.91
CA PRO A 150 2.84 -4.95 13.01
C PRO A 150 2.53 -3.63 13.74
N SER A 151 3.29 -2.59 13.42
CA SER A 151 3.10 -1.23 13.97
C SER A 151 1.97 -0.46 13.29
N ALA A 152 1.53 -0.89 12.11
CA ALA A 152 0.50 -0.24 11.32
C ALA A 152 -0.42 -1.28 10.64
N ASN A 153 -1.66 -0.86 10.38
CA ASN A 153 -2.68 -1.66 9.65
C ASN A 153 -2.66 -1.41 8.14
N HIS A 154 -1.62 -0.77 7.63
CA HIS A 154 -1.44 -0.47 6.21
C HIS A 154 0.01 -0.69 5.83
N SER A 155 0.25 -0.84 4.53
CA SER A 155 1.59 -0.76 3.94
C SER A 155 1.54 0.17 2.73
N ILE A 156 2.61 0.94 2.57
CA ILE A 156 2.82 1.80 1.41
C ILE A 156 4.08 1.29 0.73
N ALA A 157 3.95 0.93 -0.54
CA ALA A 157 5.06 0.50 -1.37
C ALA A 157 5.21 1.47 -2.54
N PHE A 158 6.43 1.91 -2.77
CA PHE A 158 6.76 2.73 -3.92
C PHE A 158 7.49 1.88 -4.95
N ASP A 159 6.88 1.73 -6.13
CA ASP A 159 7.53 1.10 -7.28
C ASP A 159 8.22 2.20 -8.09
N CYS A 160 9.55 2.26 -7.97
CA CYS A 160 10.37 3.27 -8.65
C CYS A 160 10.25 3.18 -10.17
N ASP A 161 10.05 1.97 -10.71
CA ASP A 161 10.10 1.70 -12.15
C ASP A 161 8.75 1.98 -12.81
N LYS A 162 7.66 1.85 -12.05
CA LYS A 162 6.28 2.04 -12.57
C LYS A 162 5.63 3.35 -12.14
N GLU A 163 6.38 4.22 -11.46
CA GLU A 163 5.96 5.56 -11.01
C GLU A 163 4.60 5.60 -10.27
N TYR A 164 4.21 4.52 -9.60
CA TYR A 164 3.01 4.50 -8.78
C TYR A 164 3.32 4.15 -7.32
N ILE A 165 2.47 4.68 -6.44
CA ILE A 165 2.47 4.37 -5.02
C ILE A 165 1.33 3.39 -4.77
N SER A 166 1.67 2.19 -4.29
CA SER A 166 0.69 1.21 -3.86
C SER A 166 0.41 1.40 -2.38
N VAL A 167 -0.87 1.46 -2.01
CA VAL A 167 -1.31 1.49 -0.61
C VAL A 167 -2.17 0.26 -0.37
N ALA A 168 -1.73 -0.64 0.50
CA ALA A 168 -2.53 -1.77 0.96
C ALA A 168 -3.06 -1.49 2.36
N VAL A 169 -4.38 -1.55 2.52
CA VAL A 169 -5.07 -1.34 3.79
C VAL A 169 -5.62 -2.67 4.27
N TYR A 170 -5.17 -3.11 5.45
CA TYR A 170 -5.49 -4.45 5.97
C TYR A 170 -6.63 -4.44 6.98
N ASN A 171 -6.87 -3.31 7.66
CA ASN A 171 -8.03 -3.05 8.51
C ASN A 171 -8.57 -1.65 8.23
N LYS A 172 -9.85 -1.39 8.52
CA LYS A 172 -10.46 -0.06 8.33
C LYS A 172 -9.64 1.01 9.08
N PRO A 173 -9.00 1.96 8.38
CA PRO A 173 -8.16 2.96 9.04
C PRO A 173 -9.03 3.94 9.81
N THR A 174 -8.56 4.31 10.99
CA THR A 174 -9.04 5.48 11.72
C THR A 174 -8.75 6.77 10.95
N ARG A 175 -9.41 7.87 11.33
CA ARG A 175 -9.17 9.19 10.74
C ARG A 175 -7.69 9.61 10.85
N ASP A 176 -7.06 9.25 11.95
CA ASP A 176 -5.66 9.56 12.22
C ASP A 176 -4.71 8.68 11.38
N GLU A 177 -5.01 7.39 11.20
CA GLU A 177 -4.28 6.52 10.25
C GLU A 177 -4.42 7.01 8.81
N TRP A 178 -5.59 7.49 8.39
CA TRP A 178 -5.78 8.11 7.08
C TRP A 178 -4.89 9.33 6.87
N LYS A 179 -4.72 10.15 7.92
CA LYS A 179 -3.82 11.30 7.88
C LYS A 179 -2.36 10.85 7.74
N MET A 180 -1.94 9.82 8.48
CA MET A 180 -0.59 9.24 8.35
C MET A 180 -0.33 8.68 6.94
N ILE A 181 -1.25 7.88 6.41
CA ILE A 181 -1.17 7.34 5.05
C ILE A 181 -1.00 8.48 4.05
N LYS A 182 -1.80 9.54 4.17
CA LYS A 182 -1.72 10.71 3.28
C LYS A 182 -0.35 11.39 3.38
N GLU A 183 0.16 11.64 4.59
CA GLU A 183 1.46 12.27 4.80
C GLU A 183 2.62 11.44 4.23
N GLU A 184 2.57 10.11 4.36
CA GLU A 184 3.59 9.19 3.83
C GLU A 184 3.53 9.10 2.29
N VAL A 185 2.33 9.03 1.71
CA VAL A 185 2.14 9.14 0.24
C VAL A 185 2.67 10.47 -0.27
N GLU A 186 2.36 11.59 0.39
CA GLU A 186 2.87 12.92 0.02
C GLU A 186 4.41 12.99 0.10
N MET A 187 5.03 12.32 1.08
CA MET A 187 6.49 12.23 1.21
C MET A 187 7.10 11.50 0.01
N HIS A 188 6.54 10.35 -0.38
CA HIS A 188 6.98 9.62 -1.57
C HIS A 188 6.81 10.45 -2.84
N LEU A 189 5.68 11.16 -3.01
CA LEU A 189 5.46 12.06 -4.14
C LEU A 189 6.50 13.20 -4.20
N LYS A 190 6.85 13.80 -3.06
CA LYS A 190 7.94 14.80 -2.99
C LYS A 190 9.28 14.20 -3.38
N PHE A 191 9.58 12.99 -2.93
CA PHE A 191 10.82 12.29 -3.28
C PHE A 191 10.93 12.01 -4.78
N ILE A 192 9.84 11.59 -5.43
CA ILE A 192 9.78 11.41 -6.90
C ILE A 192 10.07 12.73 -7.61
N LYS A 193 9.40 13.81 -7.21
CA LYS A 193 9.65 15.15 -7.76
C LYS A 193 11.11 15.56 -7.61
N ASN A 194 11.70 15.32 -6.44
CA ASN A 194 13.11 15.64 -6.17
C ASN A 194 14.09 14.79 -6.98
N LYS A 195 13.81 13.49 -7.22
CA LYS A 195 14.62 12.65 -8.11
C LYS A 195 14.58 13.15 -9.55
N LYS A 196 13.39 13.46 -10.05
CA LYS A 196 13.21 14.09 -11.37
C LYS A 196 13.97 15.42 -11.46
N PHE A 197 13.85 16.26 -10.44
CA PHE A 197 14.57 17.53 -10.37
C PHE A 197 16.09 17.35 -10.36
N LYS A 198 16.63 16.41 -9.57
CA LYS A 198 18.06 16.09 -9.52
C LYS A 198 18.59 15.54 -10.85
N PHE A 199 17.82 14.70 -11.53
CA PHE A 199 18.19 14.21 -12.86
C PHE A 199 18.27 15.36 -13.87
N LEU A 200 17.25 16.23 -13.90
CA LEU A 200 17.22 17.40 -14.79
C LEU A 200 18.36 18.39 -14.50
N SER A 201 18.70 18.62 -13.23
CA SER A 201 19.84 19.47 -12.87
C SER A 201 21.19 18.87 -13.28
N HIS A 202 21.33 17.53 -13.22
CA HIS A 202 22.56 16.83 -13.61
C HIS A 202 22.80 16.86 -15.13
N CYS A 203 21.74 16.92 -15.93
CA CYS A 203 21.81 17.02 -17.39
C CYS A 203 22.08 18.45 -17.90
N HIS A 204 22.50 19.39 -17.03
CA HIS A 204 22.64 20.82 -17.35
C HIS A 204 21.42 21.42 -18.06
N TYR A 205 20.23 20.87 -17.77
CA TYR A 205 19.00 21.47 -18.24
C TYR A 205 18.86 22.82 -17.52
N PRO A 206 18.71 23.94 -18.24
CA PRO A 206 18.69 25.24 -17.61
C PRO A 206 17.54 25.30 -16.61
N LEU A 207 17.87 25.65 -15.36
CA LEU A 207 16.90 26.00 -14.33
C LEU A 207 16.05 27.15 -14.88
N GLY A 208 14.88 26.83 -15.41
CA GLY A 208 13.92 27.81 -15.88
C GLY A 208 12.57 27.51 -15.27
N ASP A 209 12.08 28.44 -14.45
CA ASP A 209 10.66 28.65 -14.20
C ASP A 209 9.97 29.00 -15.53
N VAL A 210 9.81 28.00 -16.40
CA VAL A 210 9.00 28.07 -17.60
C VAL A 210 7.92 27.03 -17.43
N GLU A 211 6.66 27.48 -17.29
CA GLU A 211 5.51 26.60 -17.42
C GLU A 211 5.63 25.84 -18.74
N MET A 212 5.85 24.54 -18.67
CA MET A 212 5.67 23.69 -19.84
C MET A 212 4.18 23.66 -20.16
N HIS A 213 3.74 24.49 -21.10
CA HIS A 213 2.47 24.22 -21.78
C HIS A 213 2.63 22.89 -22.55
N PRO A 214 1.65 21.98 -22.44
CA PRO A 214 1.71 20.71 -23.16
C PRO A 214 1.81 20.97 -24.66
N MET A 215 2.85 20.42 -25.30
CA MET A 215 2.92 20.39 -26.76
C MET A 215 1.69 19.66 -27.31
N ASN A 216 1.03 20.29 -28.28
CA ASN A 216 -0.27 19.94 -28.85
C ASN A 216 -0.33 18.61 -29.64
N LYS A 217 0.55 17.63 -29.38
CA LYS A 217 0.53 16.32 -30.03
C LYS A 217 0.93 15.20 -29.06
N PHE A 218 0.04 14.90 -28.12
CA PHE A 218 -0.03 13.60 -27.44
C PHE A 218 -1.50 13.20 -27.25
N ASN A 219 -2.24 13.18 -28.36
CA ASN A 219 -3.28 12.16 -28.58
C ASN A 219 -2.56 11.10 -29.40
N GLU A 220 -2.40 9.87 -28.93
CA GLU A 220 -3.47 8.87 -28.89
C GLU A 220 -3.20 7.86 -27.75
N ASN A 221 -4.28 7.40 -27.11
CA ASN A 221 -4.36 6.24 -26.18
C ASN A 221 -4.37 6.49 -24.66
N VAL A 222 -4.81 7.66 -24.18
CA VAL A 222 -5.35 7.77 -22.81
C VAL A 222 -6.85 8.07 -22.86
N LYS A 223 -7.68 7.04 -22.70
CA LYS A 223 -9.09 7.19 -22.33
C LYS A 223 -9.14 7.64 -20.86
N LEU A 224 -9.03 8.95 -20.63
CA LEU A 224 -9.48 9.55 -19.38
C LEU A 224 -11.00 9.38 -19.29
N MET A 225 -11.49 8.74 -18.22
CA MET A 225 -12.90 8.82 -17.86
C MET A 225 -13.22 10.30 -17.58
N LYS A 226 -13.87 10.96 -18.54
CA LYS A 226 -14.42 12.30 -18.36
C LYS A 226 -15.51 12.24 -17.30
N LEU A 227 -15.27 12.86 -16.14
CA LEU A 227 -16.34 13.35 -15.28
C LEU A 227 -17.20 14.32 -16.11
N SER A 228 -18.52 14.14 -16.04
CA SER A 228 -19.51 14.75 -16.91
C SER A 228 -19.44 16.29 -16.90
N LYS A 229 -19.26 16.88 -18.08
CA LYS A 229 -19.40 18.32 -18.34
C LYS A 229 -20.87 18.75 -18.16
N LYS A 230 -21.12 19.87 -17.46
CA LYS A 230 -22.37 20.62 -17.68
C LYS A 230 -22.37 21.16 -19.11
N LYS A 231 -23.54 21.07 -19.76
CA LYS A 231 -23.80 21.47 -21.14
C LYS A 231 -23.52 22.97 -21.37
N ASN A 232 -22.92 23.27 -22.52
CA ASN A 232 -22.99 24.54 -23.26
C ASN A 232 -22.17 25.75 -22.77
N MET A 233 -20.90 25.58 -22.37
CA MET A 233 -19.93 26.67 -22.57
C MET A 233 -18.62 26.13 -23.14
N VAL A 234 -18.28 26.60 -24.34
CA VAL A 234 -16.91 26.63 -24.84
C VAL A 234 -16.31 27.90 -24.25
N ILE A 235 -15.32 27.75 -23.39
CA ILE A 235 -14.47 28.87 -22.97
C ILE A 235 -13.10 28.56 -23.54
N ASN A 236 -12.75 29.28 -24.60
CA ASN A 236 -11.36 29.53 -24.94
C ASN A 236 -10.90 30.60 -23.97
N ASP A 237 -9.96 30.29 -23.08
CA ASP A 237 -9.07 31.29 -22.50
C ASP A 237 -7.76 30.58 -22.13
N GLU A 238 -6.67 31.09 -22.69
CA GLU A 238 -5.31 30.53 -22.65
C GLU A 238 -4.48 31.01 -21.45
N GLU A 239 -5.08 31.64 -20.43
CA GLU A 239 -4.32 32.15 -19.28
C GLU A 239 -4.80 31.52 -17.97
N GLY A 240 -3.89 30.75 -17.36
CA GLY A 240 -4.06 30.14 -16.06
C GLY A 240 -4.04 31.17 -14.95
N ASP A 241 -5.21 31.43 -14.36
CA ASP A 241 -5.32 31.78 -12.96
C ASP A 241 -6.78 31.54 -12.50
N TYR A 242 -7.07 30.31 -12.05
CA TYR A 242 -8.40 29.96 -11.56
C TYR A 242 -8.64 30.60 -10.17
N LYS A 243 -8.90 31.91 -10.15
CA LYS A 243 -9.44 32.58 -8.98
C LYS A 243 -10.93 32.28 -8.91
N TRP A 244 -11.27 31.27 -8.10
CA TRP A 244 -12.65 30.93 -7.77
C TRP A 244 -13.41 32.19 -7.37
N LYS A 245 -14.46 32.56 -8.12
CA LYS A 245 -15.32 33.67 -7.72
C LYS A 245 -16.12 33.21 -6.51
N ASP A 246 -16.49 34.13 -5.62
CA ASP A 246 -17.23 33.78 -4.40
C ASP A 246 -18.55 33.05 -4.71
N GLN A 247 -19.11 33.25 -5.90
CA GLN A 247 -20.29 32.53 -6.42
C GLN A 247 -20.00 31.04 -6.67
N ASP A 248 -18.85 30.70 -7.24
CA ASP A 248 -18.47 29.31 -7.55
C ASP A 248 -18.28 28.51 -6.26
N VAL A 249 -17.71 29.14 -5.23
CA VAL A 249 -17.54 28.54 -3.91
C VAL A 249 -18.89 28.41 -3.20
N ALA A 250 -19.75 29.43 -3.27
CA ALA A 250 -21.07 29.37 -2.63
C ALA A 250 -21.94 28.24 -3.18
N THR A 251 -21.84 27.93 -4.48
CA THR A 251 -22.55 26.80 -5.11
C THR A 251 -22.04 25.41 -4.69
N GLU A 252 -20.87 25.31 -4.05
CA GLU A 252 -20.37 24.04 -3.49
C GLU A 252 -20.86 23.78 -2.06
N PHE A 253 -21.20 24.83 -1.30
CA PHE A 253 -21.60 24.72 0.11
C PHE A 253 -23.12 24.74 0.32
N LEU A 254 -23.88 25.07 -0.72
CA LEU A 254 -25.33 25.10 -0.68
C LEU A 254 -25.92 23.85 -1.36
N PRO A 255 -27.12 23.41 -0.95
CA PRO A 255 -27.83 22.30 -1.58
C PRO A 255 -27.98 22.45 -3.10
N GLU A 256 -28.10 21.34 -3.83
CA GLU A 256 -28.16 21.35 -5.31
C GLU A 256 -29.36 22.13 -5.89
N ASP A 257 -30.41 22.34 -5.09
CA ASP A 257 -31.62 23.11 -5.42
C ASP A 257 -31.53 24.59 -5.02
N ALA A 258 -30.39 25.04 -4.48
CA ALA A 258 -30.21 26.41 -4.04
C ALA A 258 -30.37 27.41 -5.19
N THR A 259 -31.22 28.42 -4.96
CA THR A 259 -31.48 29.43 -5.98
C THR A 259 -30.36 30.48 -6.00
N LYS A 260 -30.29 31.24 -7.10
CA LYS A 260 -29.35 32.37 -7.22
C LYS A 260 -29.50 33.38 -6.07
N SER A 261 -30.73 33.58 -5.58
CA SER A 261 -31.02 34.46 -4.44
C SER A 261 -30.38 33.95 -3.14
N ASP A 262 -30.33 32.63 -2.94
CA ASP A 262 -29.72 32.01 -1.76
C ASP A 262 -28.20 32.13 -1.79
N VAL A 263 -27.61 31.94 -2.97
CA VAL A 263 -26.19 32.17 -3.23
C VAL A 263 -25.80 33.62 -2.93
N ASP A 264 -26.58 34.58 -3.44
CA ASP A 264 -26.31 36.01 -3.26
C ASP A 264 -26.45 36.45 -1.79
N LYS A 265 -27.32 35.82 -0.99
CA LYS A 265 -27.41 36.03 0.47
C LYS A 265 -26.27 35.36 1.25
N PHE A 266 -25.71 34.27 0.73
CA PHE A 266 -24.65 33.50 1.39
C PHE A 266 -23.25 34.12 1.23
N ILE A 267 -22.99 34.75 0.08
CA ILE A 267 -21.70 35.36 -0.26
C ILE A 267 -21.21 36.40 0.78
N PRO A 268 -22.03 37.34 1.29
CA PRO A 268 -21.61 38.29 2.32
C PRO A 268 -21.12 37.61 3.61
N ASN A 269 -21.73 36.49 4.00
CA ASN A 269 -21.33 35.73 5.19
C ASN A 269 -19.99 35.02 4.98
N MET A 270 -19.79 34.41 3.81
CA MET A 270 -18.50 33.82 3.42
C MET A 270 -17.37 34.85 3.41
N ARG A 271 -17.63 36.04 2.86
CA ARG A 271 -16.66 37.15 2.87
C ARG A 271 -16.29 37.60 4.29
N LYS A 272 -17.26 37.69 5.21
CA LYS A 272 -17.02 38.03 6.62
C LYS A 272 -16.18 36.96 7.33
N ILE A 273 -16.45 35.67 7.08
CA ILE A 273 -15.68 34.55 7.65
C ILE A 273 -14.23 34.58 7.15
N ARG A 274 -14.02 34.76 5.84
CA ARG A 274 -12.68 34.88 5.25
C ARG A 274 -11.92 36.09 5.78
N SER A 275 -12.58 37.24 5.91
CA SER A 275 -11.98 38.45 6.49
C SER A 275 -11.55 38.22 7.95
N ARG A 276 -12.35 37.51 8.76
CA ARG A 276 -11.98 37.13 10.14
C ARG A 276 -10.81 36.15 10.18
N MET A 277 -10.79 35.14 9.31
CA MET A 277 -9.67 34.19 9.22
C MET A 277 -8.36 34.87 8.79
N ASN A 278 -8.43 35.82 7.86
CA ASN A 278 -7.26 36.60 7.42
C ASN A 278 -6.77 37.62 8.47
N LYS A 279 -7.64 38.09 9.37
CA LYS A 279 -7.22 38.88 10.53
C LYS A 279 -6.53 38.00 11.58
N LEU A 280 -7.06 36.81 11.84
CA LEU A 280 -6.48 35.83 12.77
C LEU A 280 -5.10 35.34 12.31
N SER A 281 -4.88 35.18 11.00
CA SER A 281 -3.59 34.74 10.45
C SER A 281 -2.51 35.82 10.45
N LYS A 282 -2.87 37.11 10.58
CA LYS A 282 -1.92 38.23 10.63
C LYS A 282 -1.56 38.66 12.06
N THR A 283 -2.33 38.22 13.06
CA THR A 283 -2.04 38.46 14.49
C THR A 283 -1.31 37.28 15.15
N SER A 284 -0.81 36.32 14.37
CA SER A 284 -0.09 35.13 14.82
C SER A 284 1.40 35.23 14.51
#